data_AF-A0A409VXE7-F1
#
_entry.id   AF-A0A409VXE7-F1
#
_cell.length_a   1.000
_cell.length_b   1.000
_cell.length_c   1.000
_cell.angle_alpha   90.00
_cell.angle_beta   90.00
_cell.angle_gamma   90.00
#
_symmetry.space_group_name_H-M   'P 1'
#
loop_
_entity.id
_entity.type
_entity.pdbx_description
1 polymer ?
#
loop_
_entity_poly.entity_id
_entity_poly.type
_entity_poly.pdbx_seq_one_letter_code
_entity_poly.pdbx_strand_id
1 'polypeptide(L)'
;MSRSRNEVLESTASDSLSLTSGSSDAFVAFYEERLWPQIDTISKSLVPLSEMVDAAEKIINEEFASDSRSRFRYMMGSETISVKLDRVLTAMLAWADRCGGENGKRYVASSILACSLEEDVTMALEALGTTWLTRFLFPFKASGIAGNQGPQKSEGASTREKAFTCDVKARDGYTCVLTGYQDSAHPRRTPGTPRVRLECAHILCRTVGELDDDYTSKSSGVTAFDILVKFANLSTKTLEEFHSKLDGPSNGITLEVNALWAFHNFNWCLKSTEEEHVYDLKIFDDEGILKQPANNRIVFKDHSDDFLPAKMIHPVNLPDPHCIAIHAAIAEVLHKSGAGKFFDELLDKFKDDEGNVPPVGSWPELENLHVERLLFKSVSEMFQSIGVL
;
A
#
# COMPACT_ATOMS: atom_id res chain seq x y z
N MET A 1 -6.12 -57.18 -1.98
CA MET A 1 -6.59 -55.87 -1.49
C MET A 1 -5.57 -54.82 -1.92
N SER A 2 -5.74 -54.26 -3.12
CA SER A 2 -4.84 -53.27 -3.73
C SER A 2 -5.67 -52.02 -3.96
N ARG A 3 -5.67 -51.09 -3.01
CA ARG A 3 -6.18 -49.73 -3.25
C ARG A 3 -5.15 -49.01 -4.11
N SER A 4 -5.62 -48.46 -5.22
CA SER A 4 -4.83 -47.77 -6.23
C SER A 4 -4.03 -46.63 -5.62
N ARG A 5 -2.71 -46.66 -5.77
CA ARG A 5 -1.79 -45.60 -5.35
C ARG A 5 -2.03 -44.28 -6.10
N ASN A 6 -2.77 -44.31 -7.20
CA ASN A 6 -3.10 -43.12 -8.01
C ASN A 6 -4.30 -42.32 -7.46
N GLU A 7 -5.25 -42.95 -6.75
CA GLU A 7 -6.41 -42.24 -6.20
C GLU A 7 -6.05 -41.33 -5.01
N VAL A 8 -4.94 -41.61 -4.31
CA VAL A 8 -4.48 -40.79 -3.17
C VAL A 8 -3.76 -39.53 -3.65
N LEU A 9 -3.09 -39.56 -4.82
CA LEU A 9 -2.37 -38.42 -5.36
C LEU A 9 -3.29 -37.41 -6.07
N GLU A 10 -4.35 -37.87 -6.73
CA GLU A 10 -5.36 -36.97 -7.32
C GLU A 10 -6.22 -36.28 -6.25
N SER A 11 -6.53 -36.97 -5.14
CA SER A 11 -7.32 -36.40 -4.04
C SER A 11 -6.61 -35.29 -3.26
N THR A 12 -5.28 -35.33 -3.12
CA THR A 12 -4.54 -34.30 -2.38
C THR A 12 -4.21 -33.06 -3.22
N ALA A 13 -4.11 -33.22 -4.55
CA ALA A 13 -3.85 -32.10 -5.45
C ALA A 13 -5.10 -31.23 -5.65
N SER A 14 -6.28 -31.84 -5.80
CA SER A 14 -7.53 -31.11 -6.10
C SER A 14 -8.09 -30.29 -4.94
N ASP A 15 -7.87 -30.70 -3.68
CA ASP A 15 -8.36 -29.95 -2.51
C ASP A 15 -7.45 -28.76 -2.13
N SER A 16 -6.19 -28.72 -2.61
CA SER A 16 -5.23 -27.64 -2.30
C SER A 16 -5.26 -26.46 -3.29
N LEU A 17 -5.82 -26.66 -4.49
CA LEU A 17 -5.82 -25.68 -5.59
C LEU A 17 -7.05 -24.76 -5.61
N SER A 18 -8.03 -24.95 -4.72
CA SER A 18 -9.37 -24.37 -4.90
C SER A 18 -9.54 -22.90 -4.50
N LEU A 19 -8.49 -22.14 -4.12
CA LEU A 19 -8.71 -20.79 -3.56
C LEU A 19 -7.76 -19.65 -3.95
N THR A 20 -6.76 -19.82 -4.83
CA THR A 20 -5.62 -18.86 -4.81
C THR A 20 -5.37 -18.04 -6.06
N SER A 21 -6.23 -18.03 -7.09
CA SER A 21 -6.10 -17.02 -8.18
C SER A 21 -7.43 -16.71 -8.86
N GLY A 22 -8.22 -17.74 -9.21
CA GLY A 22 -9.48 -17.54 -9.92
C GLY A 22 -10.53 -16.71 -9.16
N SER A 23 -10.46 -16.66 -7.83
CA SER A 23 -11.41 -15.90 -7.01
C SER A 23 -11.10 -14.40 -6.97
N SER A 24 -9.81 -14.01 -6.98
CA SER A 24 -9.43 -12.60 -6.82
C SER A 24 -9.72 -11.83 -8.12
N ASP A 25 -9.34 -12.39 -9.28
CA ASP A 25 -9.64 -11.80 -10.59
C ASP A 25 -11.15 -11.76 -10.89
N ALA A 26 -11.90 -12.80 -10.50
CA ALA A 26 -13.35 -12.81 -10.66
C ALA A 26 -14.02 -11.71 -9.82
N PHE A 27 -13.54 -11.45 -8.60
CA PHE A 27 -14.04 -10.35 -7.77
C PHE A 27 -13.66 -8.97 -8.32
N VAL A 28 -12.47 -8.83 -8.92
CA VAL A 28 -12.10 -7.59 -9.63
C VAL A 28 -12.99 -7.36 -10.84
N ALA A 29 -13.22 -8.38 -11.66
CA ALA A 29 -14.13 -8.27 -12.81
C ALA A 29 -15.56 -7.91 -12.34
N PHE A 30 -16.03 -8.54 -11.26
CA PHE A 30 -17.32 -8.18 -10.65
C PHE A 30 -17.36 -6.72 -10.20
N TYR A 31 -16.31 -6.24 -9.54
CA TYR A 31 -16.19 -4.85 -9.13
C TYR A 31 -16.23 -3.89 -10.33
N GLU A 32 -15.45 -4.16 -11.38
CA GLU A 32 -15.34 -3.28 -12.55
C GLU A 32 -16.59 -3.29 -13.43
N GLU A 33 -17.17 -4.46 -13.66
CA GLU A 33 -18.27 -4.61 -14.62
C GLU A 33 -19.64 -4.36 -13.99
N ARG A 34 -19.81 -4.69 -12.70
CA ARG A 34 -21.12 -4.63 -12.03
C ARG A 34 -21.22 -3.54 -10.98
N LEU A 35 -20.25 -3.45 -10.07
CA LEU A 35 -20.33 -2.46 -8.98
C LEU A 35 -20.02 -1.06 -9.48
N TRP A 36 -18.95 -0.87 -10.26
CA TRP A 36 -18.48 0.45 -10.66
C TRP A 36 -19.54 1.37 -11.30
N PRO A 37 -20.38 0.91 -12.26
CA PRO A 37 -21.45 1.74 -12.81
C PRO A 37 -22.47 2.21 -11.75
N GLN A 38 -22.75 1.35 -10.76
CA GLN A 38 -23.66 1.68 -9.65
C GLN A 38 -23.01 2.67 -8.68
N ILE A 39 -21.73 2.48 -8.36
CA ILE A 39 -20.95 3.38 -7.51
C ILE A 39 -20.97 4.79 -8.09
N ASP A 40 -20.68 4.92 -9.39
CA ASP A 40 -20.70 6.21 -10.09
C ASP A 40 -22.09 6.86 -10.01
N THR A 41 -23.15 6.08 -10.21
CA THR A 41 -24.54 6.55 -10.10
C THR A 41 -24.88 7.03 -8.69
N ILE A 42 -24.59 6.23 -7.66
CA ILE A 42 -24.87 6.55 -6.25
C ILE A 42 -24.04 7.75 -5.78
N SER A 43 -22.77 7.84 -6.20
CA SER A 43 -21.88 8.95 -5.85
C SER A 43 -22.36 10.31 -6.37
N LYS A 44 -23.15 10.32 -7.45
CA LYS A 44 -23.77 11.52 -8.03
C LYS A 44 -25.15 11.83 -7.46
N SER A 45 -25.68 10.98 -6.59
CA SER A 45 -26.98 11.20 -5.96
C SER A 45 -26.95 12.42 -5.03
N LEU A 46 -28.12 13.03 -4.83
CA LEU A 46 -28.31 14.16 -3.92
C LEU A 46 -28.49 13.72 -2.45
N VAL A 47 -28.29 12.44 -2.15
CA VAL A 47 -28.42 11.92 -0.78
C VAL A 47 -27.34 12.58 0.10
N PRO A 48 -27.70 13.11 1.28
CA PRO A 48 -26.75 13.68 2.22
C PRO A 48 -25.66 12.67 2.59
N LEU A 49 -24.40 13.12 2.68
CA LEU A 49 -23.26 12.23 2.95
C LEU A 49 -23.43 11.47 4.26
N SER A 50 -23.92 12.12 5.32
CA SER A 50 -24.17 11.46 6.61
C SER A 50 -25.13 10.29 6.50
N GLU A 51 -26.23 10.44 5.75
CA GLU A 51 -27.20 9.36 5.54
C GLU A 51 -26.58 8.18 4.77
N MET A 52 -25.69 8.46 3.82
CA MET A 52 -24.98 7.41 3.08
C MET A 52 -23.99 6.66 3.97
N VAL A 53 -23.26 7.38 4.83
CA VAL A 53 -22.32 6.77 5.78
C VAL A 53 -23.08 5.91 6.78
N ASP A 54 -24.16 6.40 7.38
CA ASP A 54 -24.97 5.65 8.35
C ASP A 54 -25.53 4.36 7.72
N ALA A 55 -26.03 4.44 6.48
CA ALA A 55 -26.52 3.29 5.74
C ALA A 55 -25.41 2.29 5.41
N ALA A 56 -24.23 2.77 4.98
CA ALA A 56 -23.07 1.92 4.70
C ALA A 56 -22.57 1.21 5.97
N GLU A 57 -22.47 1.90 7.10
CA GLU A 57 -22.11 1.29 8.39
C GLU A 57 -23.13 0.24 8.82
N LYS A 58 -24.42 0.52 8.63
CA LYS A 58 -25.50 -0.43 8.92
C LYS A 58 -25.36 -1.71 8.08
N ILE A 59 -25.16 -1.59 6.77
CA ILE A 59 -24.97 -2.74 5.86
C ILE A 59 -23.78 -3.59 6.31
N ILE A 60 -22.63 -2.97 6.62
CA ILE A 60 -21.45 -3.71 7.08
C ILE A 60 -21.76 -4.46 8.39
N ASN A 61 -22.34 -3.77 9.37
CA ASN A 61 -22.51 -4.33 10.72
C ASN A 61 -23.62 -5.38 10.79
N GLU A 62 -24.74 -5.16 10.10
CA GLU A 62 -25.92 -6.02 10.20
C GLU A 62 -25.90 -7.17 9.19
N GLU A 63 -25.34 -6.97 7.99
CA GLU A 63 -25.39 -7.98 6.92
C GLU A 63 -24.08 -8.75 6.75
N PHE A 64 -22.93 -8.09 6.97
CA PHE A 64 -21.63 -8.68 6.58
C PHE A 64 -20.75 -9.12 7.76
N ALA A 65 -20.69 -8.35 8.84
CA ALA A 65 -19.72 -8.59 9.93
C ALA A 65 -19.86 -9.94 10.64
N SER A 66 -21.07 -10.52 10.64
CA SER A 66 -21.33 -11.86 11.19
C SER A 66 -21.26 -12.98 10.14
N ASP A 67 -21.20 -12.64 8.84
CA ASP A 67 -21.15 -13.63 7.77
C ASP A 67 -19.77 -14.31 7.73
N SER A 68 -19.74 -15.59 7.33
CA SER A 68 -18.49 -16.32 7.15
C SER A 68 -17.59 -15.75 6.04
N ARG A 69 -18.19 -15.12 5.02
CA ARG A 69 -17.55 -14.41 3.90
C ARG A 69 -16.89 -13.10 4.32
N SER A 70 -17.19 -12.60 5.53
CA SER A 70 -16.47 -11.45 6.10
C SER A 70 -14.99 -11.74 6.35
N ARG A 71 -14.56 -13.01 6.26
CA ARG A 71 -13.18 -13.42 6.49
C ARG A 71 -12.50 -13.89 5.22
N PHE A 72 -11.59 -13.06 4.72
CA PHE A 72 -10.65 -13.47 3.69
C PHE A 72 -9.61 -14.44 4.28
N ARG A 73 -9.39 -15.58 3.62
CA ARG A 73 -8.41 -16.59 4.03
C ARG A 73 -7.43 -16.82 2.89
N TYR A 74 -6.14 -16.81 3.22
CA TYR A 74 -5.08 -17.20 2.30
C TYR A 74 -4.41 -18.48 2.83
N MET A 75 -4.36 -19.52 2.00
CA MET A 75 -3.78 -20.80 2.37
C MET A 75 -2.36 -20.90 1.84
N MET A 76 -1.44 -21.35 2.68
CA MET A 76 -0.07 -21.64 2.28
C MET A 76 0.35 -23.00 2.82
N GLY A 77 0.24 -24.03 1.98
CA GLY A 77 0.40 -25.41 2.42
C GLY A 77 -0.66 -25.78 3.48
N SER A 78 -0.22 -26.14 4.68
CA SER A 78 -1.10 -26.47 5.81
C SER A 78 -1.48 -25.26 6.67
N GLU A 79 -0.84 -24.11 6.46
CA GLU A 79 -1.10 -22.91 7.26
C GLU A 79 -2.18 -22.06 6.60
N THR A 80 -2.96 -21.36 7.43
CA THR A 80 -3.98 -20.42 6.97
C THR A 80 -3.82 -19.12 7.73
N ILE A 81 -3.61 -18.04 6.99
CA ILE A 81 -3.69 -16.68 7.52
C ILE A 81 -5.00 -16.04 7.07
N SER A 82 -5.51 -15.09 7.84
CA SER A 82 -6.82 -14.49 7.53
C SER A 82 -6.95 -13.05 8.00
N VAL A 83 -7.79 -12.30 7.30
CA VAL A 83 -8.16 -10.93 7.65
C VAL A 83 -9.67 -10.74 7.54
N LYS A 84 -10.21 -9.83 8.34
CA LYS A 84 -11.63 -9.49 8.34
C LYS A 84 -11.91 -8.36 7.34
N LEU A 85 -12.63 -8.66 6.27
CA LEU A 85 -13.04 -7.72 5.24
C LEU A 85 -14.02 -6.68 5.77
N ASP A 86 -14.93 -7.03 6.70
CA ASP A 86 -15.82 -6.06 7.37
C ASP A 86 -15.01 -4.93 8.04
N ARG A 87 -13.86 -5.26 8.63
CA ARG A 87 -12.94 -4.28 9.21
C ARG A 87 -12.19 -3.46 8.16
N VAL A 88 -11.85 -4.04 7.01
CA VAL A 88 -11.26 -3.31 5.88
C VAL A 88 -12.25 -2.27 5.37
N LEU A 89 -13.49 -2.67 5.10
CA LEU A 89 -14.56 -1.77 4.63
C LEU A 89 -14.83 -0.64 5.64
N THR A 90 -14.96 -0.99 6.93
CA THR A 90 -15.16 -0.02 8.02
C THR A 90 -14.01 0.97 8.12
N ALA A 91 -12.76 0.49 8.03
CA ALA A 91 -11.59 1.36 8.12
C ALA A 91 -11.47 2.28 6.90
N MET A 92 -11.68 1.76 5.69
CA MET A 92 -11.73 2.57 4.47
C MET A 92 -12.79 3.67 4.61
N LEU A 93 -13.99 3.33 5.11
CA LEU A 93 -15.04 4.30 5.34
C LEU A 93 -14.61 5.33 6.38
N ALA A 94 -14.07 4.90 7.52
CA ALA A 94 -13.68 5.79 8.62
C ALA A 94 -12.60 6.83 8.24
N TRP A 95 -11.69 6.51 7.33
CA TRP A 95 -10.50 7.32 7.06
C TRP A 95 -10.47 8.04 5.71
N ALA A 96 -11.41 7.76 4.81
CA ALA A 96 -11.45 8.38 3.48
C ALA A 96 -11.55 9.93 3.50
N ASP A 97 -12.23 10.52 4.48
CA ASP A 97 -12.35 11.98 4.61
C ASP A 97 -11.02 12.67 4.94
N ARG A 98 -10.05 11.92 5.52
CA ARG A 98 -8.75 12.49 5.88
C ARG A 98 -7.88 12.81 4.69
N CYS A 99 -8.03 12.08 3.58
CA CYS A 99 -7.30 12.36 2.33
C CYS A 99 -8.23 12.93 1.25
N GLY A 100 -9.39 12.32 1.00
CA GLY A 100 -10.28 12.70 -0.09
C GLY A 100 -11.43 13.65 0.29
N GLY A 101 -11.49 14.09 1.55
CA GLY A 101 -12.59 14.92 2.05
C GLY A 101 -13.96 14.25 1.88
N GLU A 102 -15.01 15.06 1.71
CA GLU A 102 -16.36 14.55 1.50
C GLU A 102 -16.49 13.67 0.25
N ASN A 103 -15.74 13.96 -0.82
CA ASN A 103 -15.79 13.19 -2.06
C ASN A 103 -15.20 11.79 -1.89
N GLY A 104 -14.05 11.66 -1.21
CA GLY A 104 -13.44 10.37 -0.89
C GLY A 104 -14.36 9.54 0.01
N LYS A 105 -14.92 10.17 1.06
CA LYS A 105 -15.90 9.55 1.95
C LYS A 105 -17.15 9.08 1.21
N ARG A 106 -17.67 9.92 0.31
CA ARG A 106 -18.83 9.61 -0.53
C ARG A 106 -18.55 8.44 -1.45
N TYR A 107 -17.38 8.39 -2.09
CA TYR A 107 -16.99 7.24 -2.92
C TYR A 107 -17.06 5.94 -2.12
N VAL A 108 -16.42 5.89 -0.94
CA VAL A 108 -16.41 4.68 -0.11
C VAL A 108 -17.81 4.27 0.36
N ALA A 109 -18.62 5.24 0.81
CA ALA A 109 -20.02 4.98 1.19
C ALA A 109 -20.84 4.47 -0.01
N SER A 110 -20.71 5.09 -1.18
CA SER A 110 -21.35 4.64 -2.42
C SER A 110 -20.93 3.23 -2.84
N SER A 111 -19.66 2.86 -2.64
CA SER A 111 -19.16 1.50 -2.90
C SER A 111 -19.89 0.45 -2.07
N ILE A 112 -20.06 0.72 -0.78
CA ILE A 112 -20.77 -0.18 0.13
C ILE A 112 -22.26 -0.22 -0.20
N LEU A 113 -22.88 0.93 -0.45
CA LEU A 113 -24.29 1.02 -0.85
C LEU A 113 -24.58 0.30 -2.17
N ALA A 114 -23.68 0.37 -3.16
CA ALA A 114 -23.82 -0.37 -4.41
C ALA A 114 -23.93 -1.88 -4.17
N CYS A 115 -23.21 -2.42 -3.18
CA CYS A 115 -23.30 -3.83 -2.84
C CYS A 115 -24.70 -4.22 -2.33
N SER A 116 -25.44 -3.30 -1.68
CA SER A 116 -26.81 -3.58 -1.22
C SER A 116 -27.86 -3.65 -2.33
N LEU A 117 -27.50 -3.24 -3.55
CA LEU A 117 -28.36 -3.38 -4.73
C LEU A 117 -28.23 -4.75 -5.41
N GLU A 118 -27.24 -5.54 -5.00
CA GLU A 118 -27.00 -6.89 -5.51
C GLU A 118 -27.88 -7.92 -4.80
N GLU A 119 -28.26 -8.98 -5.52
CA GLU A 119 -29.11 -10.05 -4.96
C GLU A 119 -28.42 -10.77 -3.79
N ASP A 120 -27.10 -10.96 -3.89
CA ASP A 120 -26.27 -11.50 -2.81
C ASP A 120 -25.36 -10.39 -2.27
N VAL A 121 -25.89 -9.61 -1.33
CA VAL A 121 -25.20 -8.48 -0.70
C VAL A 121 -23.88 -8.92 -0.04
N THR A 122 -23.87 -10.07 0.62
CA THR A 122 -22.67 -10.57 1.31
C THR A 122 -21.55 -10.94 0.34
N MET A 123 -21.88 -11.55 -0.80
CA MET A 123 -20.90 -11.84 -1.86
C MET A 123 -20.39 -10.54 -2.51
N ALA A 124 -21.26 -9.56 -2.74
CA ALA A 124 -20.84 -8.26 -3.27
C ALA A 124 -19.88 -7.52 -2.32
N LEU A 125 -20.15 -7.55 -1.01
CA LEU A 125 -19.27 -6.97 0.01
C LEU A 125 -17.95 -7.75 0.16
N GLU A 126 -17.97 -9.08 0.02
CA GLU A 126 -16.77 -9.91 -0.05
C GLU A 126 -15.91 -9.54 -1.25
N ALA A 127 -16.52 -9.38 -2.43
CA ALA A 127 -15.84 -8.96 -3.65
C ALA A 127 -15.20 -7.59 -3.48
N LEU A 128 -15.97 -6.59 -3.01
CA LEU A 128 -15.47 -5.23 -2.75
C LEU A 128 -14.31 -5.22 -1.74
N GLY A 129 -14.49 -5.90 -0.61
CA GLY A 129 -13.46 -5.99 0.44
C GLY A 129 -12.20 -6.67 -0.07
N THR A 130 -12.33 -7.74 -0.85
CA THR A 130 -11.20 -8.45 -1.46
C THR A 130 -10.49 -7.60 -2.50
N THR A 131 -11.22 -6.84 -3.33
CA THR A 131 -10.62 -5.92 -4.30
C THR A 131 -9.84 -4.81 -3.59
N TRP A 132 -10.39 -4.17 -2.56
CA TRP A 132 -9.65 -3.16 -1.79
C TRP A 132 -8.43 -3.74 -1.08
N LEU A 133 -8.54 -4.94 -0.51
CA LEU A 133 -7.40 -5.61 0.12
C LEU A 133 -6.30 -5.92 -0.90
N THR A 134 -6.62 -6.65 -1.97
CA THR A 134 -5.63 -7.22 -2.88
C THR A 134 -5.15 -6.25 -3.96
N ARG A 135 -5.98 -5.31 -4.41
CA ARG A 135 -5.62 -4.37 -5.48
C ARG A 135 -5.24 -3.00 -4.99
N PHE A 136 -5.87 -2.50 -3.93
CA PHE A 136 -5.56 -1.16 -3.43
C PHE A 136 -4.51 -1.18 -2.32
N LEU A 137 -4.73 -1.94 -1.24
CA LEU A 137 -3.86 -1.89 -0.06
C LEU A 137 -2.56 -2.70 -0.21
N PHE A 138 -2.61 -3.86 -0.87
CA PHE A 138 -1.44 -4.72 -1.02
C PHE A 138 -0.25 -4.04 -1.70
N PRO A 139 -0.40 -3.32 -2.85
CA PRO A 139 0.74 -2.66 -3.49
C PRO A 139 1.50 -1.72 -2.56
N PHE A 140 0.81 -0.93 -1.73
CA PHE A 140 1.48 -0.04 -0.78
C PHE A 140 2.36 -0.81 0.22
N LYS A 141 1.89 -1.96 0.69
CA LYS A 141 2.61 -2.76 1.68
C LYS A 141 3.77 -3.55 1.04
N ALA A 142 3.55 -4.09 -0.16
CA ALA A 142 4.53 -4.87 -0.87
C ALA A 142 5.73 -4.02 -1.34
N SER A 143 5.47 -2.80 -1.83
CA SER A 143 6.51 -1.84 -2.22
C SER A 143 7.40 -1.41 -1.05
N GLY A 144 6.85 -1.31 0.16
CA GLY A 144 7.63 -0.92 1.33
C GLY A 144 8.73 -1.91 1.69
N ILE A 145 8.53 -3.18 1.32
CA ILE A 145 9.50 -4.26 1.53
C ILE A 145 10.50 -4.33 0.37
N ALA A 146 10.04 -4.17 -0.88
CA ALA A 146 10.91 -4.16 -2.05
C ALA A 146 11.88 -2.96 -2.09
N GLY A 147 11.45 -1.79 -1.59
CA GLY A 147 12.27 -0.57 -1.57
C GLY A 147 13.56 -0.65 -0.72
N ASN A 148 13.72 -1.68 0.11
CA ASN A 148 14.98 -1.96 0.81
C ASN A 148 16.05 -2.58 -0.10
N GLN A 149 15.66 -3.16 -1.22
CA GLN A 149 16.56 -3.64 -2.25
C GLN A 149 16.79 -2.45 -3.19
N GLY A 150 17.93 -1.77 -3.04
CA GLY A 150 18.20 -0.49 -3.70
C GLY A 150 17.86 -0.44 -5.20
N PRO A 151 17.63 0.76 -5.75
CA PRO A 151 17.00 0.96 -7.05
C PRO A 151 17.66 0.14 -8.16
N GLN A 152 16.86 -0.69 -8.85
CA GLN A 152 17.26 -1.27 -10.13
C GLN A 152 17.54 -0.11 -11.09
N LYS A 153 18.82 0.05 -11.44
CA LYS A 153 19.31 1.11 -12.32
C LYS A 153 18.75 0.92 -13.73
N SER A 154 17.68 1.63 -14.08
CA SER A 154 17.40 1.92 -15.49
C SER A 154 18.32 3.06 -15.96
N GLU A 155 18.94 2.91 -17.12
CA GLU A 155 20.04 3.77 -17.59
C GLU A 155 19.65 5.25 -17.86
N GLY A 156 18.37 5.62 -17.74
CA GLY A 156 17.88 7.00 -17.79
C GLY A 156 17.41 7.60 -16.45
N ALA A 157 17.18 6.79 -15.41
CA ALA A 157 16.69 7.24 -14.11
C ALA A 157 17.74 8.04 -13.31
N SER A 158 19.03 7.81 -13.59
CA SER A 158 20.10 8.28 -12.71
C SER A 158 20.25 9.81 -12.59
N THR A 159 19.81 10.60 -13.58
CA THR A 159 19.92 12.07 -13.50
C THR A 159 18.74 12.68 -12.74
N ARG A 160 17.52 12.18 -12.95
CA ARG A 160 16.31 12.67 -12.26
C ARG A 160 16.31 12.26 -10.80
N GLU A 161 16.68 11.02 -10.51
CA GLU A 161 16.80 10.50 -9.14
C GLU A 161 17.85 11.27 -8.33
N LYS A 162 18.97 11.63 -8.95
CA LYS A 162 19.97 12.52 -8.34
C LYS A 162 19.41 13.91 -8.07
N ALA A 163 18.67 14.49 -9.00
CA ALA A 163 18.04 15.80 -8.80
C ALA A 163 17.04 15.76 -7.62
N PHE A 164 16.14 14.77 -7.60
CA PHE A 164 15.21 14.54 -6.48
C PHE A 164 15.94 14.42 -5.14
N THR A 165 16.98 13.58 -5.08
CA THR A 165 17.75 13.37 -3.85
C THR A 165 18.44 14.65 -3.37
N CYS A 166 19.08 15.39 -4.30
CA CYS A 166 19.76 16.64 -3.99
C CYS A 166 18.77 17.70 -3.49
N ASP A 167 17.65 17.88 -4.19
CA ASP A 167 16.64 18.89 -3.88
C ASP A 167 16.00 18.61 -2.52
N VAL A 168 15.56 17.36 -2.28
CA VAL A 168 14.93 16.96 -1.01
C VAL A 168 15.90 17.09 0.16
N LYS A 169 17.17 16.66 0.02
CA LYS A 169 18.17 16.84 1.09
C LYS A 169 18.48 18.31 1.34
N ALA A 170 18.61 19.13 0.29
CA ALA A 170 18.86 20.56 0.45
C ALA A 170 17.70 21.24 1.18
N ARG A 171 16.46 20.95 0.76
CA ARG A 171 15.23 21.44 1.38
C ARG A 171 15.14 21.05 2.85
N ASP A 172 15.36 19.78 3.18
CA ASP A 172 15.26 19.27 4.56
C ASP A 172 16.52 19.56 5.40
N GLY A 173 17.45 20.36 4.86
CA GLY A 173 18.65 20.80 5.55
C GLY A 173 19.61 19.66 5.90
N TYR A 174 19.73 18.67 5.01
CA TYR A 174 20.58 17.49 5.17
C TYR A 174 20.34 16.76 6.50
N THR A 175 19.10 16.80 6.98
CA THR A 175 18.72 16.32 8.31
C THR A 175 17.53 15.36 8.19
N CYS A 176 17.55 14.27 8.95
CA CYS A 176 16.41 13.36 9.05
C CYS A 176 15.24 14.09 9.70
N VAL A 177 14.11 14.16 9.01
CA VAL A 177 12.92 14.91 9.49
C VAL A 177 12.36 14.34 10.79
N LEU A 178 12.59 13.05 11.06
CA LEU A 178 12.13 12.37 12.28
C LEU A 178 13.11 12.54 13.46
N THR A 179 14.39 12.22 13.27
CA THR A 179 15.37 12.11 14.36
C THR A 179 16.18 13.39 14.58
N GLY A 180 16.27 14.24 13.58
CA GLY A 180 17.19 15.39 13.55
C GLY A 180 18.66 15.00 13.33
N TYR A 181 18.97 13.75 12.96
CA TYR A 181 20.34 13.34 12.64
C TYR A 181 20.80 13.90 11.29
N GLN A 182 22.09 14.22 11.19
CA GLN A 182 22.65 14.87 9.99
C GLN A 182 23.23 13.85 9.01
N ASP A 183 23.08 14.11 7.71
CA ASP A 183 23.74 13.35 6.66
C ASP A 183 25.27 13.52 6.78
N SER A 184 25.99 12.47 6.40
CA SER A 184 27.45 12.51 6.33
C SER A 184 28.01 13.61 5.43
N ALA A 185 27.27 14.00 4.39
CA ALA A 185 27.55 15.05 3.42
C ALA A 185 27.03 16.45 3.85
N HIS A 186 26.45 16.61 5.05
CA HIS A 186 25.92 17.89 5.50
C HIS A 186 26.98 19.01 5.41
N PRO A 187 26.72 20.12 4.67
CA PRO A 187 27.72 21.12 4.32
C PRO A 187 28.13 22.03 5.48
N ARG A 188 27.21 22.32 6.42
CA ARG A 188 27.49 23.11 7.64
C ARG A 188 27.13 22.34 8.91
N ARG A 189 28.04 21.47 9.36
CA ARG A 189 27.78 20.52 10.46
C ARG A 189 27.47 21.21 11.77
N THR A 190 26.52 20.65 12.51
CA THR A 190 26.21 21.08 13.88
C THR A 190 27.02 20.23 14.87
N PRO A 191 27.89 20.82 15.69
CA PRO A 191 28.66 20.07 16.68
C PRO A 191 27.73 19.29 17.63
N GLY A 192 28.05 18.02 17.87
CA GLY A 192 27.31 17.16 18.79
C GLY A 192 26.09 16.43 18.19
N THR A 193 25.69 16.75 16.95
CA THR A 193 24.60 16.02 16.28
C THR A 193 25.11 14.72 15.66
N PRO A 194 24.45 13.55 15.90
CA PRO A 194 24.82 12.30 15.27
C PRO A 194 24.82 12.37 13.75
N ARG A 195 25.76 11.64 13.13
CA ARG A 195 25.92 11.55 11.68
C ARG A 195 25.51 10.17 11.21
N VAL A 196 24.66 10.14 10.20
CA VAL A 196 24.14 8.90 9.61
C VAL A 196 24.13 9.03 8.08
N ARG A 197 23.82 7.94 7.39
CA ARG A 197 23.43 7.98 5.99
C ARG A 197 21.95 8.35 5.93
N LEU A 198 21.61 9.41 5.20
CA LEU A 198 20.22 9.75 4.92
C LEU A 198 19.86 9.33 3.51
N GLU A 199 18.59 9.00 3.33
CA GLU A 199 17.95 8.64 2.07
C GLU A 199 16.68 9.46 1.89
N CYS A 200 16.30 9.69 0.64
CA CYS A 200 15.09 10.43 0.31
C CYS A 200 13.97 9.42 0.03
N ALA A 201 12.97 9.41 0.89
CA ALA A 201 11.77 8.59 0.73
C ALA A 201 10.76 9.32 -0.14
N HIS A 202 10.12 8.60 -1.06
CA HIS A 202 8.86 9.09 -1.62
C HIS A 202 7.75 8.87 -0.59
N ILE A 203 6.86 9.84 -0.41
CA ILE A 203 5.72 9.76 0.51
C ILE A 203 4.67 8.79 -0.05
N LEU A 204 4.37 8.93 -1.34
CA LEU A 204 3.57 7.99 -2.12
C LEU A 204 4.46 7.24 -3.11
N CYS A 205 4.39 5.92 -3.08
CA CYS A 205 5.21 5.06 -3.92
C CYS A 205 4.69 5.01 -5.37
N ARG A 206 5.62 4.87 -6.33
CA ARG A 206 5.33 4.75 -7.77
C ARG A 206 4.59 3.48 -8.13
N THR A 207 4.77 2.41 -7.36
CA THR A 207 4.19 1.08 -7.65
C THR A 207 2.66 1.10 -7.72
N VAL A 208 2.01 2.15 -7.20
CA VAL A 208 0.57 2.37 -7.42
C VAL A 208 0.35 2.78 -8.88
N GLY A 209 0.19 1.77 -9.73
CA GLY A 209 -0.07 1.94 -11.16
C GLY A 209 1.15 1.69 -12.05
N GLU A 210 2.17 0.96 -11.59
CA GLU A 210 3.07 0.33 -12.56
C GLU A 210 2.26 -0.63 -13.45
N LEU A 211 2.18 -0.28 -14.73
CA LEU A 211 1.56 -1.12 -15.75
C LEU A 211 2.61 -2.14 -16.16
N ASP A 212 2.24 -3.42 -16.16
CA ASP A 212 3.03 -4.42 -16.86
C ASP A 212 2.98 -4.09 -18.37
N ASP A 213 4.14 -4.05 -19.01
CA ASP A 213 4.27 -3.74 -20.45
C ASP A 213 3.73 -4.89 -21.32
N ASP A 214 3.54 -6.07 -20.72
CA ASP A 214 2.88 -7.22 -21.35
C ASP A 214 1.51 -7.46 -20.69
N TYR A 215 0.53 -7.87 -21.49
CA TYR A 215 -0.86 -8.25 -21.17
C TYR A 215 -1.99 -7.28 -21.57
N THR A 216 -2.87 -7.84 -22.40
CA THR A 216 -4.12 -7.31 -22.97
C THR A 216 -5.29 -7.25 -21.97
N SER A 217 -5.03 -7.50 -20.69
CA SER A 217 -5.98 -7.36 -19.58
C SER A 217 -5.70 -6.03 -18.90
N LYS A 218 -6.72 -5.26 -18.52
CA LYS A 218 -6.51 -4.10 -17.64
C LYS A 218 -5.69 -4.58 -16.42
N SER A 219 -4.51 -3.99 -16.24
CA SER A 219 -3.55 -4.49 -15.26
C SER A 219 -4.02 -4.16 -13.84
N SER A 220 -3.51 -4.92 -12.85
CA SER A 220 -3.74 -4.66 -11.43
C SER A 220 -3.46 -3.21 -11.02
N GLY A 221 -2.55 -2.53 -11.74
CA GLY A 221 -2.21 -1.13 -11.53
C GLY A 221 -3.33 -0.15 -11.87
N VAL A 222 -4.16 -0.44 -12.88
CA VAL A 222 -5.27 0.45 -13.29
C VAL A 222 -6.35 0.48 -12.21
N THR A 223 -6.79 -0.68 -11.72
CA THR A 223 -7.81 -0.76 -10.66
C THR A 223 -7.30 -0.08 -9.37
N ALA A 224 -6.04 -0.31 -9.00
CA ALA A 224 -5.41 0.33 -7.85
C ALA A 224 -5.40 1.86 -7.97
N PHE A 225 -5.02 2.37 -9.15
CA PHE A 225 -5.00 3.78 -9.46
C PHE A 225 -6.39 4.40 -9.43
N ASP A 226 -7.39 3.75 -10.03
CA ASP A 226 -8.79 4.23 -10.04
C ASP A 226 -9.35 4.33 -8.62
N ILE A 227 -9.09 3.32 -7.77
CA ILE A 227 -9.46 3.35 -6.36
C ILE A 227 -8.75 4.50 -5.66
N LEU A 228 -7.43 4.68 -5.85
CA LEU A 228 -6.67 5.77 -5.24
C LEU A 228 -7.23 7.13 -5.64
N VAL A 229 -7.47 7.37 -6.94
CA VAL A 229 -7.99 8.64 -7.46
C VAL A 229 -9.32 8.99 -6.82
N LYS A 230 -10.22 8.02 -6.63
CA LYS A 230 -11.52 8.25 -6.00
C LYS A 230 -11.42 8.39 -4.48
N PHE A 231 -10.69 7.50 -3.82
CA PHE A 231 -10.50 7.47 -2.37
C PHE A 231 -9.81 8.76 -1.87
N ALA A 232 -8.80 9.22 -2.58
CA ALA A 232 -8.06 10.43 -2.26
C ALA A 232 -8.58 11.67 -3.01
N ASN A 233 -9.64 11.57 -3.82
CA ASN A 233 -10.16 12.69 -4.60
C ASN A 233 -9.06 13.44 -5.39
N LEU A 234 -8.20 12.68 -6.07
CA LEU A 234 -7.11 13.25 -6.86
C LEU A 234 -7.67 13.93 -8.12
N SER A 235 -7.12 15.10 -8.46
CA SER A 235 -7.50 15.83 -9.67
C SER A 235 -6.95 15.22 -10.96
N THR A 236 -6.06 14.25 -10.81
CA THR A 236 -5.29 13.67 -11.90
C THR A 236 -6.17 12.75 -12.74
N LYS A 237 -6.11 12.90 -14.07
CA LYS A 237 -6.99 12.14 -14.99
C LYS A 237 -6.31 10.95 -15.63
N THR A 238 -4.97 10.93 -15.65
CA THR A 238 -4.19 9.83 -16.22
C THR A 238 -3.08 9.39 -15.28
N LEU A 239 -2.66 8.14 -15.44
CA LEU A 239 -1.59 7.57 -14.65
C LEU A 239 -0.24 8.26 -14.89
N GLU A 240 0.02 8.71 -16.13
CA GLU A 240 1.25 9.42 -16.50
C GLU A 240 1.35 10.78 -15.81
N GLU A 241 0.25 11.53 -15.76
CA GLU A 241 0.16 12.77 -15.01
C GLU A 241 0.44 12.52 -13.51
N PHE A 242 -0.03 11.39 -12.98
CA PHE A 242 0.18 11.03 -11.58
C PHE A 242 1.65 10.72 -11.31
N HIS A 243 2.26 9.85 -12.12
CA HIS A 243 3.68 9.51 -12.01
C HIS A 243 4.59 10.74 -12.13
N SER A 244 4.27 11.69 -13.02
CA SER A 244 5.05 12.91 -13.17
C SER A 244 5.09 13.77 -11.90
N LYS A 245 4.02 13.73 -11.08
CA LYS A 245 3.93 14.44 -9.80
C LYS A 245 4.67 13.69 -8.68
N LEU A 246 4.66 12.36 -8.73
CA LEU A 246 5.32 11.52 -7.73
C LEU A 246 6.84 11.64 -7.74
N ASP A 247 7.45 11.89 -8.91
CA ASP A 247 8.91 12.03 -9.04
C ASP A 247 9.45 13.40 -8.55
N GLY A 248 8.56 14.32 -8.12
CA GLY A 248 8.92 15.66 -7.68
C GLY A 248 9.32 15.73 -6.20
N PRO A 249 10.10 16.76 -5.79
CA PRO A 249 10.53 16.91 -4.40
C PRO A 249 9.37 17.10 -3.42
N SER A 250 8.21 17.58 -3.87
CA SER A 250 6.99 17.68 -3.05
C SER A 250 6.45 16.32 -2.60
N ASN A 251 6.82 15.22 -3.25
CA ASN A 251 6.50 13.86 -2.79
C ASN A 251 7.69 13.23 -2.03
N GLY A 252 8.69 14.02 -1.61
CA GLY A 252 9.91 13.51 -0.97
C GLY A 252 10.08 13.95 0.48
N ILE A 253 10.68 13.13 1.33
CA ILE A 253 11.20 13.49 2.66
C ILE A 253 12.54 12.81 2.95
N THR A 254 13.41 13.46 3.74
CA THR A 254 14.71 12.91 4.13
C THR A 254 14.62 12.09 5.42
N LEU A 255 15.00 10.81 5.35
CA LEU A 255 14.97 9.88 6.48
C LEU A 255 16.31 9.17 6.68
N GLU A 256 16.61 8.78 7.92
CA GLU A 256 17.66 7.79 8.19
C GLU A 256 17.13 6.38 7.92
N VAL A 257 18.02 5.42 7.68
CA VAL A 257 17.67 4.09 7.13
C VAL A 257 16.60 3.34 7.94
N ASN A 258 16.62 3.40 9.28
CA ASN A 258 15.62 2.70 10.09
C ASN A 258 14.27 3.44 10.07
N ALA A 259 14.28 4.76 10.19
CA ALA A 259 13.09 5.60 10.02
C ALA A 259 12.46 5.44 8.63
N LEU A 260 13.27 5.31 7.57
CA LEU A 260 12.83 5.03 6.20
C LEU A 260 12.11 3.69 6.13
N TRP A 261 12.74 2.64 6.64
CA TRP A 261 12.13 1.31 6.68
C TRP A 261 10.81 1.31 7.44
N ALA A 262 10.76 1.94 8.61
CA ALA A 262 9.55 2.05 9.42
C ALA A 262 8.46 2.87 8.70
N PHE A 263 8.84 3.91 7.96
CA PHE A 263 7.91 4.75 7.18
C PHE A 263 7.27 3.97 6.02
N HIS A 264 8.09 3.23 5.27
CA HIS A 264 7.65 2.36 4.18
C HIS A 264 6.77 1.20 4.67
N ASN A 265 6.97 0.73 5.90
CA ASN A 265 6.13 -0.30 6.53
C ASN A 265 4.86 0.23 7.18
N PHE A 266 4.62 1.55 7.11
CA PHE A 266 3.51 2.24 7.76
C PHE A 266 3.53 2.10 9.29
N ASN A 267 4.69 1.88 9.91
CA ASN A 267 4.83 1.82 11.37
C ASN A 267 4.59 3.19 12.01
N TRP A 268 4.75 4.27 11.24
CA TRP A 268 4.39 5.62 11.63
C TRP A 268 3.92 6.44 10.42
N CYS A 269 3.20 7.52 10.68
CA CYS A 269 2.77 8.49 9.67
C CYS A 269 2.72 9.91 10.23
N LEU A 270 2.44 10.88 9.37
CA LEU A 270 2.31 12.29 9.72
C LEU A 270 0.86 12.74 9.64
N LYS A 271 0.32 13.24 10.75
CA LYS A 271 -1.04 13.78 10.82
C LYS A 271 -1.03 15.28 10.65
N SER A 272 -1.87 15.79 9.76
CA SER A 272 -2.03 17.23 9.60
C SER A 272 -2.48 17.88 10.90
N THR A 273 -1.97 19.08 11.14
CA THR A 273 -2.44 19.98 12.20
C THR A 273 -3.22 21.14 11.56
N GLU A 274 -3.65 22.10 12.39
CA GLU A 274 -4.26 23.34 11.91
C GLU A 274 -3.23 24.28 11.24
N GLU A 275 -1.95 24.08 11.53
CA GLU A 275 -0.85 24.87 10.96
C GLU A 275 -0.33 24.21 9.68
N GLU A 276 -0.18 25.01 8.61
CA GLU A 276 0.31 24.54 7.32
C GLU A 276 1.76 24.03 7.44
N HIS A 277 2.05 22.90 6.81
CA HIS A 277 3.35 22.23 6.86
C HIS A 277 3.84 21.82 8.26
N VAL A 278 2.92 21.75 9.23
CA VAL A 278 3.15 21.26 10.58
C VAL A 278 2.33 19.99 10.80
N TYR A 279 3.01 18.94 11.25
CA TYR A 279 2.42 17.61 11.39
C TYR A 279 2.73 17.01 12.74
N ASP A 280 1.74 16.36 13.35
CA ASP A 280 1.97 15.53 14.53
C ASP A 280 2.39 14.13 14.07
N LEU A 281 3.45 13.60 14.68
CA LEU A 281 3.91 12.25 14.43
C LEU A 281 2.94 11.25 15.06
N LYS A 282 2.45 10.29 14.29
CA LYS A 282 1.71 9.15 14.83
C LYS A 282 2.51 7.88 14.66
N ILE A 283 2.77 7.21 15.77
CA ILE A 283 3.44 5.91 15.82
C ILE A 283 2.38 4.84 16.07
N PHE A 284 2.41 3.80 15.25
CA PHE A 284 1.62 2.57 15.42
C PHE A 284 2.48 1.44 15.96
N ASP A 285 3.73 1.38 15.51
CA ASP A 285 4.78 0.47 15.96
C ASP A 285 6.09 1.27 16.08
N ASP A 286 6.80 1.13 17.20
CA ASP A 286 8.04 1.88 17.45
C ASP A 286 9.29 1.19 16.89
N GLU A 287 9.15 0.04 16.22
CA GLU A 287 10.24 -0.62 15.53
C GLU A 287 10.87 0.30 14.48
N GLY A 288 12.20 0.47 14.58
CA GLY A 288 12.98 1.34 13.70
C GLY A 288 12.99 2.83 14.07
N ILE A 289 12.26 3.26 15.11
CA ILE A 289 12.25 4.66 15.55
C ILE A 289 13.33 4.92 16.60
N LEU A 290 14.50 5.39 16.15
CA LEU A 290 15.64 5.64 17.03
C LEU A 290 15.46 6.87 17.94
N LYS A 291 14.73 7.87 17.47
CA LYS A 291 14.49 9.14 18.18
C LYS A 291 13.26 9.83 17.61
N GLN A 292 12.45 10.38 18.52
CA GLN A 292 11.27 11.16 18.17
C GLN A 292 11.59 12.67 18.14
N PRO A 293 10.87 13.46 17.32
CA PRO A 293 11.01 14.91 17.32
C PRO A 293 10.49 15.49 18.65
N ALA A 294 11.02 16.65 19.03
CA ALA A 294 10.55 17.35 20.20
C ALA A 294 9.05 17.68 20.06
N ASN A 295 8.30 17.50 21.14
CA ASN A 295 6.84 17.70 21.16
C ASN A 295 6.06 16.85 20.14
N ASN A 296 6.65 15.76 19.64
CA ASN A 296 6.00 14.85 18.69
C ASN A 296 5.54 15.57 17.40
N ARG A 297 6.26 16.62 16.98
CA ARG A 297 5.86 17.50 15.89
C ARG A 297 6.98 17.69 14.87
N ILE A 298 6.63 17.59 13.59
CA ILE A 298 7.52 17.84 12.46
C ILE A 298 7.05 19.12 11.75
N VAL A 299 7.99 20.01 11.47
CA VAL A 299 7.73 21.25 10.74
C VAL A 299 8.61 21.24 9.49
N PHE A 300 7.98 21.23 8.31
CA PHE A 300 8.73 21.32 7.07
C PHE A 300 9.02 22.78 6.73
N LYS A 301 10.27 23.05 6.36
CA LYS A 301 10.78 24.34 5.92
C LYS A 301 11.80 24.10 4.82
N ASP A 302 11.93 25.06 3.92
CA ASP A 302 12.94 25.01 2.88
C ASP A 302 14.25 25.60 3.41
N HIS A 303 15.27 24.73 3.52
CA HIS A 303 16.62 25.06 3.94
C HIS A 303 17.61 25.16 2.78
N SER A 304 17.15 25.10 1.52
CA SER A 304 18.04 25.12 0.35
C SER A 304 18.93 26.38 0.31
N ASP A 305 18.40 27.52 0.76
CA ASP A 305 19.11 28.80 0.87
C ASP A 305 20.25 28.82 1.91
N ASP A 306 20.22 27.91 2.90
CA ASP A 306 21.23 27.87 3.95
C ASP A 306 22.59 27.37 3.42
N PHE A 307 22.59 26.70 2.26
CA PHE A 307 23.74 25.96 1.76
C PHE A 307 24.14 26.29 0.33
N LEU A 308 23.21 26.75 -0.52
CA LEU A 308 23.49 27.06 -1.92
C LEU A 308 24.04 28.49 -2.09
N PRO A 309 24.97 28.73 -3.04
CA PRO A 309 25.38 30.08 -3.41
C PRO A 309 24.18 30.88 -3.94
N ALA A 310 24.12 32.19 -3.68
CA ALA A 310 22.99 33.05 -4.06
C ALA A 310 22.55 33.01 -5.55
N LYS A 311 23.41 32.51 -6.45
CA LYS A 311 23.10 32.36 -7.89
C LYS A 311 22.49 31.01 -8.27
N MET A 312 22.41 30.05 -7.35
CA MET A 312 21.85 28.71 -7.51
C MET A 312 20.63 28.47 -6.61
N ILE A 313 20.15 29.52 -5.93
CA ILE A 313 18.97 29.46 -5.09
C ILE A 313 17.73 29.28 -5.98
N HIS A 314 17.12 28.12 -5.87
CA HIS A 314 15.79 27.86 -6.37
C HIS A 314 14.97 27.26 -5.22
N PRO A 315 13.87 27.90 -4.80
CA PRO A 315 13.02 27.34 -3.76
C PRO A 315 12.60 25.92 -4.11
N VAL A 316 12.80 25.00 -3.19
CA VAL A 316 12.41 23.60 -3.35
C VAL A 316 11.07 23.39 -2.68
N ASN A 317 10.11 22.86 -3.43
CA ASN A 317 8.76 22.64 -2.92
C ASN A 317 8.76 21.78 -1.64
N LEU A 318 8.03 22.26 -0.63
CA LEU A 318 7.72 21.50 0.58
C LEU A 318 6.90 20.24 0.25
N PRO A 319 6.89 19.24 1.16
CA PRO A 319 6.02 18.09 1.01
C PRO A 319 4.57 18.49 0.78
N ASP A 320 3.95 17.89 -0.23
CA ASP A 320 2.54 18.09 -0.55
C ASP A 320 1.69 17.54 0.61
N PRO A 321 0.90 18.41 1.30
CA PRO A 321 0.04 17.97 2.39
C PRO A 321 -0.93 16.86 1.98
N HIS A 322 -1.33 16.81 0.70
CA HIS A 322 -2.23 15.78 0.21
C HIS A 322 -1.56 14.41 0.12
N CYS A 323 -0.30 14.35 -0.35
CA CYS A 323 0.47 13.11 -0.36
C CYS A 323 0.67 12.57 1.07
N ILE A 324 0.95 13.46 2.03
CA ILE A 324 1.06 13.11 3.45
C ILE A 324 -0.27 12.56 3.98
N ALA A 325 -1.38 13.22 3.68
CA ALA A 325 -2.71 12.80 4.12
C ALA A 325 -3.10 11.43 3.58
N ILE A 326 -2.74 11.13 2.33
CA ILE A 326 -2.97 9.81 1.71
C ILE A 326 -2.15 8.73 2.42
N HIS A 327 -0.85 8.94 2.63
CA HIS A 327 -0.01 7.99 3.38
C HIS A 327 -0.57 7.73 4.78
N ALA A 328 -0.97 8.80 5.50
CA ALA A 328 -1.55 8.69 6.82
C ALA A 328 -2.90 7.94 6.85
N ALA A 329 -3.77 8.18 5.86
CA ALA A 329 -5.04 7.47 5.74
C ALA A 329 -4.82 5.97 5.46
N ILE A 330 -3.90 5.63 4.57
CA ILE A 330 -3.54 4.23 4.28
C ILE A 330 -2.95 3.56 5.51
N ALA A 331 -2.05 4.24 6.24
CA ALA A 331 -1.51 3.73 7.50
C ALA A 331 -2.63 3.39 8.49
N GLU A 332 -3.58 4.30 8.68
CA GLU A 332 -4.73 4.09 9.57
C GLU A 332 -5.60 2.91 9.09
N VAL A 333 -5.86 2.79 7.79
CA VAL A 333 -6.61 1.66 7.24
C VAL A 333 -5.90 0.34 7.51
N LEU A 334 -4.60 0.24 7.19
CA LEU A 334 -3.80 -0.96 7.40
C LEU A 334 -3.81 -1.41 8.86
N HIS A 335 -3.62 -0.48 9.79
CA HIS A 335 -3.57 -0.77 11.23
C HIS A 335 -4.94 -1.04 11.85
N LYS A 336 -5.97 -0.24 11.52
CA LYS A 336 -7.30 -0.39 12.11
C LYS A 336 -8.07 -1.59 11.57
N SER A 337 -7.83 -1.99 10.33
CA SER A 337 -8.44 -3.19 9.75
C SER A 337 -7.72 -4.48 10.15
N GLY A 338 -6.42 -4.41 10.45
CA GLY A 338 -5.53 -5.55 10.60
C GLY A 338 -4.95 -6.06 9.27
N ALA A 339 -5.24 -5.39 8.14
CA ALA A 339 -4.67 -5.73 6.83
C ALA A 339 -3.14 -5.61 6.81
N GLY A 340 -2.57 -4.61 7.49
CA GLY A 340 -1.11 -4.45 7.58
C GLY A 340 -0.44 -5.70 8.16
N LYS A 341 -0.91 -6.13 9.34
CA LYS A 341 -0.42 -7.36 10.00
C LYS A 341 -0.65 -8.61 9.15
N PHE A 342 -1.80 -8.72 8.48
CA PHE A 342 -2.08 -9.82 7.57
C PHE A 342 -1.05 -9.88 6.43
N PHE A 343 -0.70 -8.75 5.82
CA PHE A 343 0.32 -8.70 4.77
C PHE A 343 1.73 -8.96 5.29
N ASP A 344 2.07 -8.48 6.49
CA ASP A 344 3.35 -8.80 7.13
C ASP A 344 3.50 -10.31 7.34
N GLU A 345 2.47 -10.96 7.90
CA GLU A 345 2.44 -12.41 8.07
C GLU A 345 2.48 -13.15 6.72
N LEU A 346 1.79 -12.65 5.70
CA LEU A 346 1.77 -13.24 4.36
C LEU A 346 3.15 -13.20 3.71
N LEU A 347 3.76 -12.00 3.65
CA LEU A 347 5.02 -11.76 2.96
C LEU A 347 6.20 -12.41 3.70
N ASP A 348 6.15 -12.52 5.03
CA ASP A 348 7.14 -13.25 5.83
C ASP A 348 7.26 -14.73 5.39
N LYS A 349 6.15 -15.36 5.01
CA LYS A 349 6.16 -16.75 4.50
C LYS A 349 6.78 -16.89 3.12
N PHE A 350 6.89 -15.79 2.38
CA PHE A 350 7.57 -15.76 1.10
C PHE A 350 9.06 -15.46 1.22
N LYS A 351 9.62 -15.26 2.42
CA LYS A 351 11.07 -15.07 2.57
C LYS A 351 11.86 -16.23 1.97
N ASP A 352 12.98 -15.90 1.33
CA ASP A 352 13.98 -16.86 0.86
C ASP A 352 14.89 -17.32 2.02
N ASP A 353 15.86 -18.18 1.71
CA ASP A 353 16.82 -18.72 2.69
C ASP A 353 17.72 -17.64 3.30
N GLU A 354 17.80 -16.47 2.66
CA GLU A 354 18.54 -15.29 3.14
C GLU A 354 17.66 -14.37 3.99
N GLY A 355 16.38 -14.70 4.15
CA GLY A 355 15.40 -13.92 4.89
C GLY A 355 14.78 -12.75 4.11
N ASN A 356 15.04 -12.66 2.80
CA ASN A 356 14.53 -11.60 1.95
C ASN A 356 13.17 -11.98 1.36
N VAL A 357 12.23 -11.05 1.37
CA VAL A 357 10.96 -11.22 0.65
C VAL A 357 11.23 -10.97 -0.85
N PRO A 358 10.79 -11.86 -1.75
CA PRO A 358 10.87 -11.65 -3.19
C PRO A 358 10.18 -10.32 -3.59
N PRO A 359 10.70 -9.62 -4.61
CA PRO A 359 10.06 -8.41 -5.11
C PRO A 359 8.73 -8.81 -5.76
N VAL A 360 7.64 -8.50 -5.06
CA VAL A 360 6.27 -8.61 -5.57
C VAL A 360 5.64 -7.22 -5.48
N GLY A 361 5.27 -6.64 -6.61
CA GLY A 361 4.62 -5.32 -6.69
C GLY A 361 3.10 -5.41 -6.68
N SER A 362 2.56 -6.57 -7.05
CA SER A 362 1.12 -6.79 -7.20
C SER A 362 0.63 -8.14 -6.67
N TRP A 363 -0.66 -8.23 -6.38
CA TRP A 363 -1.26 -9.46 -5.89
C TRP A 363 -1.16 -10.62 -6.90
N PRO A 364 -1.40 -10.42 -8.23
CA PRO A 364 -1.16 -11.46 -9.22
C PRO A 364 0.28 -11.99 -9.23
N GLU A 365 1.28 -11.11 -9.06
CA GLU A 365 2.68 -11.55 -8.95
C GLU A 365 2.90 -12.45 -7.74
N LEU A 366 2.28 -12.12 -6.59
CA LEU A 366 2.33 -12.96 -5.40
C LEU A 366 1.66 -14.32 -5.63
N GLU A 367 0.49 -14.35 -6.29
CA GLU A 367 -0.21 -15.59 -6.63
C GLU A 367 0.61 -16.45 -7.60
N ASN A 368 1.24 -15.85 -8.61
CA ASN A 368 2.14 -16.54 -9.54
C ASN A 368 3.34 -17.15 -8.80
N LEU A 369 3.99 -16.37 -7.93
CA LEU A 369 5.08 -16.84 -7.09
C LEU A 369 4.65 -18.02 -6.19
N HIS A 370 3.42 -17.98 -5.66
CA HIS A 370 2.87 -19.08 -4.89
C HIS A 370 2.72 -20.37 -5.72
N VAL A 371 2.16 -20.25 -6.93
CA VAL A 371 2.00 -21.37 -7.86
C VAL A 371 3.36 -21.97 -8.22
N GLU A 372 4.36 -21.14 -8.53
CA GLU A 372 5.72 -21.60 -8.82
C GLU A 372 6.33 -22.40 -7.66
N ARG A 373 6.16 -21.94 -6.42
CA ARG A 373 6.64 -22.67 -5.23
C ARG A 373 5.94 -24.02 -5.05
N LEU A 374 4.61 -24.08 -5.26
CA LEU A 374 3.87 -25.33 -5.20
C LEU A 374 4.32 -26.33 -6.27
N LEU A 375 4.56 -25.86 -7.49
CA LEU A 375 5.09 -26.67 -8.58
C LEU A 375 6.48 -27.19 -8.25
N PHE A 376 7.39 -26.32 -7.78
CA PHE A 376 8.75 -26.71 -7.41
C PHE A 376 8.76 -27.78 -6.30
N LYS A 377 7.92 -27.61 -5.27
CA LYS A 377 7.77 -28.59 -4.19
C LYS A 377 7.25 -29.92 -4.72
N SER A 378 6.19 -29.91 -5.54
CA SER A 378 5.60 -31.12 -6.12
C SER A 378 6.60 -31.88 -6.99
N VAL A 379 7.38 -31.16 -7.81
CA VAL A 379 8.43 -31.74 -8.65
C VAL A 379 9.56 -32.33 -7.80
N SER A 380 9.98 -31.63 -6.74
CA SER A 380 11.02 -32.12 -5.81
C SER A 380 10.61 -33.40 -5.10
N GLU A 381 9.37 -33.46 -4.60
CA GLU A 381 8.80 -34.66 -3.97
C GLU A 381 8.71 -35.84 -4.96
N MET A 382 8.36 -35.57 -6.22
CA MET A 382 8.35 -36.58 -7.28
C MET A 382 9.76 -37.14 -7.54
N PHE A 383 10.80 -36.30 -7.66
CA PHE A 383 12.18 -36.78 -7.86
C PHE A 383 12.72 -37.59 -6.67
N GLN A 384 12.39 -37.18 -5.44
CA GLN A 384 12.73 -37.94 -4.23
C GLN A 384 12.04 -39.31 -4.21
N SER A 385 10.78 -39.39 -4.65
CA SER A 385 10.02 -40.65 -4.68
C SER A 385 10.54 -41.66 -5.71
N ILE A 386 11.21 -41.19 -6.77
CA ILE A 386 11.79 -42.04 -7.83
C ILE A 386 13.24 -42.45 -7.50
N GLY A 387 13.85 -41.90 -6.43
CA GLY A 387 15.21 -42.23 -6.01
C GLY A 387 16.29 -41.66 -6.95
N VAL A 388 16.01 -40.53 -7.59
CA VAL A 388 16.91 -39.89 -8.58
C VAL A 388 17.82 -38.82 -7.94
N LEU A 389 17.70 -38.57 -6.64
CA LEU A 389 18.50 -37.60 -5.89
C LEU A 389 19.19 -38.23 -4.68
#